data_AF-A0A1X6MP68-F1
#
_entry.id   AF-A0A1X6MP68-F1
#
_cell.length_a   1.000
_cell.length_b   1.000
_cell.length_c   1.000
_cell.angle_alpha   90.00
_cell.angle_beta   90.00
_cell.angle_gamma   90.00
#
_symmetry.space_group_name_H-M   'P 1'
#
loop_
_entity.id
_entity.type
_entity.pdbx_description
1 polymer ?
#
loop_
_entity_poly.entity_id
_entity_poly.type
_entity_poly.pdbx_seq_one_letter_code
_entity_poly.pdbx_strand_id
1 'polypeptide(L)'
;MITYLQHSDPTVPIYRGQWTFLRGALATVDRPIFGWVGRFFWHGIAHDHIAHHFFVTVPFYNLPEVTEAIKPVLGDYYYYDSTPTLYALWRSFTQCKFIESTGDILFYKDMQGRAVRQCQQAEETVAPVLQDEKIDVLSDDD
;
A
#
# COMPACT_ATOMS: atom_id res chain seq x y z
N MET A 1 -19.49 -5.21 0.52
CA MET A 1 -18.69 -5.98 -0.47
C MET A 1 -17.74 -5.07 -1.25
N ILE A 2 -18.22 -4.05 -1.98
CA ILE A 2 -17.38 -3.19 -2.84
C ILE A 2 -16.33 -2.43 -2.04
N THR A 3 -16.76 -1.58 -1.11
CA THR A 3 -15.88 -0.85 -0.20
C THR A 3 -14.99 -1.77 0.62
N TYR A 4 -15.56 -2.88 1.12
CA TYR A 4 -14.80 -3.89 1.83
C TYR A 4 -13.61 -4.40 1.00
N LEU A 5 -13.83 -4.81 -0.25
CA LEU A 5 -12.76 -5.26 -1.12
C LEU A 5 -11.73 -4.14 -1.31
N GLN A 6 -12.18 -2.96 -1.73
CA GLN A 6 -11.29 -1.82 -2.00
C GLN A 6 -10.35 -1.45 -0.84
N HIS A 7 -10.75 -1.75 0.40
CA HIS A 7 -10.00 -1.44 1.62
C HIS A 7 -9.46 -2.66 2.38
N SER A 8 -9.74 -3.87 1.93
CA SER A 8 -9.34 -5.11 2.61
C SER A 8 -8.65 -6.05 1.63
N ASP A 9 -7.32 -6.05 1.72
CA ASP A 9 -6.45 -6.97 0.98
C ASP A 9 -5.24 -7.34 1.83
N PRO A 10 -4.80 -8.61 1.85
CA PRO A 10 -3.67 -9.02 2.68
C PRO A 10 -2.32 -8.43 2.23
N THR A 11 -2.25 -7.79 1.05
CA THR A 11 -1.04 -7.16 0.52
C THR A 11 -0.93 -5.65 0.83
N VAL A 12 -1.99 -5.05 1.35
CA VAL A 12 -2.05 -3.61 1.65
C VAL A 12 -1.67 -3.34 3.11
N PRO A 13 -0.79 -2.36 3.37
CA PRO A 13 -0.39 -1.98 4.72
C PRO A 13 -1.49 -1.20 5.44
N ILE A 14 -1.60 -1.43 6.74
CA ILE A 14 -2.41 -0.66 7.68
C ILE A 14 -1.48 0.20 8.52
N TYR A 15 -1.65 1.52 8.43
CA TYR A 15 -0.83 2.49 9.14
C TYR A 15 -1.50 2.94 10.43
N ARG A 16 -0.81 2.82 11.56
CA ARG A 16 -1.25 3.31 12.87
C ARG A 16 -0.46 4.54 13.30
N GLY A 17 0.77 4.36 13.81
CA GLY A 17 1.64 5.47 14.23
C GLY A 17 2.27 6.24 13.07
N GLN A 18 2.26 5.65 11.88
CA GLN A 18 2.91 6.16 10.66
C GLN A 18 1.89 6.62 9.60
N TRP A 19 0.66 6.89 10.01
CA TRP A 19 -0.42 7.28 9.09
C TRP A 19 -0.23 8.72 8.59
N THR A 20 -0.46 8.91 7.29
CA THR A 20 -0.64 10.22 6.65
C THR A 20 -1.78 10.11 5.65
N PHE A 21 -2.34 11.25 5.21
CA PHE A 21 -3.36 11.26 4.15
C PHE A 21 -2.91 10.48 2.91
N LEU A 22 -1.70 10.74 2.42
CA LEU A 22 -1.13 10.06 1.25
C LEU A 22 -1.01 8.55 1.46
N ARG A 23 -0.50 8.11 2.61
CA ARG A 23 -0.39 6.68 2.95
C ARG A 23 -1.75 6.02 3.10
N GLY A 24 -2.74 6.73 3.63
CA GLY A 24 -4.13 6.29 3.71
C GLY A 24 -4.77 6.13 2.33
N ALA A 25 -4.60 7.11 1.43
CA ALA A 25 -5.13 7.07 0.07
C ALA A 25 -4.53 5.92 -0.76
N LEU A 26 -3.22 5.69 -0.61
CA LEU A 26 -2.50 4.57 -1.21
C LEU A 26 -2.94 3.20 -0.67
N ALA A 27 -3.51 3.14 0.54
CA ALA A 27 -3.97 1.90 1.16
C ALA A 27 -5.34 1.45 0.61
N THR A 28 -5.48 1.46 -0.71
CA THR A 28 -6.67 1.01 -1.45
C THR A 28 -6.27 0.14 -2.63
N VAL A 29 -7.14 -0.79 -3.03
CA VAL A 29 -6.90 -1.69 -4.16
C VAL A 29 -7.98 -1.51 -5.22
N ASP A 30 -7.55 -1.13 -6.41
CA ASP A 30 -8.41 -1.07 -7.59
C ASP A 30 -8.66 -2.46 -8.14
N ARG A 31 -9.93 -2.78 -8.40
CA ARG A 31 -10.34 -4.11 -8.90
C ARG A 31 -11.43 -4.00 -9.95
N PRO A 32 -11.40 -4.85 -11.00
CA PRO A 32 -12.48 -4.91 -11.97
C PRO A 32 -13.66 -5.70 -11.41
N ILE A 33 -14.35 -5.15 -10.40
CA ILE A 33 -15.51 -5.78 -9.74
C ILE A 33 -16.56 -6.07 -10.81
N PHE A 34 -16.90 -7.34 -11.04
CA PHE A 34 -17.80 -7.82 -12.11
C PHE A 34 -17.45 -7.31 -13.53
N GLY A 35 -16.20 -6.93 -13.78
CA GLY A 35 -15.73 -6.45 -15.08
C GLY A 35 -16.58 -5.31 -15.65
N TRP A 36 -16.92 -5.40 -16.94
CA TRP A 36 -17.65 -4.34 -17.65
C TRP A 36 -19.03 -4.03 -17.05
N VAL A 37 -19.75 -5.05 -16.54
CA VAL A 37 -21.05 -4.89 -15.88
C VAL A 37 -20.88 -3.99 -14.67
N GLY A 38 -19.83 -4.27 -13.88
CA GLY A 38 -19.47 -3.44 -12.74
C GLY A 38 -19.11 -2.01 -13.11
N ARG A 39 -18.30 -1.85 -14.16
CA ARG A 39 -17.91 -0.53 -14.64
C ARG A 39 -19.13 0.30 -15.05
N PHE A 40 -20.10 -0.31 -15.74
CA PHE A 40 -21.31 0.36 -16.20
C PHE A 40 -22.23 0.79 -15.05
N PHE A 41 -22.60 -0.14 -14.15
CA PHE A 41 -23.60 0.14 -13.11
C PHE A 41 -23.05 0.94 -11.92
N TRP A 42 -21.75 0.87 -11.66
CA TRP A 42 -21.13 1.61 -10.54
C TRP A 42 -20.26 2.78 -11.00
N HIS A 43 -20.39 3.21 -12.25
CA HIS A 43 -19.72 4.40 -12.79
C HIS A 43 -18.20 4.41 -12.56
N GLY A 44 -17.54 3.25 -12.62
CA GLY A 44 -16.09 3.15 -12.45
C GLY A 44 -15.56 3.25 -11.01
N ILE A 45 -16.36 3.61 -10.00
CA ILE A 45 -15.86 3.80 -8.62
C ILE A 45 -15.15 2.55 -8.05
N ALA A 46 -15.63 1.37 -8.46
CA ALA A 46 -15.03 0.09 -8.07
C ALA A 46 -13.64 -0.16 -8.69
N HIS A 47 -13.41 0.36 -9.90
CA HIS A 47 -12.25 0.09 -10.74
C HIS A 47 -11.15 1.14 -10.59
N ASP A 48 -11.53 2.35 -10.16
CA ASP A 48 -10.72 3.57 -10.18
C ASP A 48 -10.80 4.27 -8.80
N HIS A 49 -10.82 3.48 -7.72
CA HIS A 49 -11.09 3.93 -6.36
C HIS A 49 -9.93 4.73 -5.78
N ILE A 50 -8.69 4.40 -6.14
CA ILE A 50 -7.52 5.16 -5.68
C ILE A 50 -7.61 6.63 -6.10
N ALA A 51 -8.07 6.90 -7.32
CA ALA A 51 -8.27 8.27 -7.82
C ALA A 51 -9.34 8.99 -7.00
N HIS A 52 -10.41 8.29 -6.59
CA HIS A 52 -11.41 8.86 -5.71
C HIS A 52 -10.82 9.25 -4.35
N HIS A 53 -9.90 8.46 -3.78
CA HIS A 53 -9.25 8.79 -2.51
C HIS A 53 -8.38 10.04 -2.59
N PHE A 54 -7.65 10.22 -3.70
CA PHE A 54 -6.86 11.41 -3.92
C PHE A 54 -7.71 12.64 -4.26
N PHE A 55 -8.77 12.46 -5.05
CA PHE A 55 -9.56 13.53 -5.63
C PHE A 55 -11.05 13.28 -5.43
N VAL A 56 -11.49 13.28 -4.17
CA VAL A 56 -12.88 12.96 -3.77
C VAL A 56 -13.95 13.83 -4.45
N THR A 57 -13.58 15.01 -4.96
CA THR A 57 -14.46 15.94 -5.65
C THR A 57 -14.61 15.67 -7.15
N VAL A 58 -13.74 14.84 -7.73
CA VAL A 58 -13.81 14.46 -9.15
C VAL A 58 -14.98 13.50 -9.35
N PRO A 59 -15.89 13.78 -10.31
CA PRO A 59 -17.00 12.87 -10.61
C PRO A 59 -16.51 11.49 -11.07
N PHE A 60 -17.25 10.44 -10.72
CA PHE A 60 -16.80 9.05 -10.94
C PHE A 60 -16.50 8.70 -12.39
N TYR A 61 -17.22 9.29 -13.35
CA TYR A 61 -17.00 9.07 -14.78
C TYR A 61 -15.67 9.66 -15.30
N ASN A 62 -15.04 10.58 -14.58
CA ASN A 62 -13.71 11.12 -14.89
C ASN A 62 -12.57 10.37 -14.18
N LEU A 63 -12.88 9.52 -13.19
CA LEU A 63 -11.86 8.78 -12.45
C LEU A 63 -10.96 7.91 -13.33
N PRO A 64 -11.43 7.24 -14.41
CA PRO A 64 -10.53 6.48 -15.28
C PRO A 64 -9.38 7.31 -15.85
N GLU A 65 -9.66 8.53 -16.30
CA GLU A 65 -8.64 9.44 -16.84
C GLU A 65 -7.66 9.88 -15.74
N VAL A 66 -8.18 10.17 -14.55
CA VAL A 66 -7.34 10.53 -13.39
C VAL A 66 -6.46 9.37 -12.96
N THR A 67 -6.99 8.14 -12.88
CA THR A 67 -6.21 6.95 -12.52
C THR A 67 -5.08 6.74 -13.51
N GLU A 68 -5.35 6.79 -14.82
CA GLU A 68 -4.29 6.68 -15.84
C GLU A 68 -3.24 7.79 -15.73
N ALA A 69 -3.63 9.01 -15.38
CA ALA A 69 -2.70 10.13 -15.21
C ALA A 69 -1.79 9.96 -13.96
N ILE A 70 -2.30 9.38 -12.87
CA ILE A 70 -1.51 9.23 -11.62
C ILE A 70 -0.72 7.93 -11.57
N LYS A 71 -1.13 6.86 -12.26
CA LYS A 71 -0.42 5.56 -12.28
C LYS A 71 1.10 5.67 -12.47
N PRO A 72 1.63 6.47 -13.43
CA PRO A 72 3.07 6.60 -13.62
C PRO A 72 3.81 7.22 -12.43
N VAL A 73 3.13 8.08 -11.66
CA VAL A 73 3.69 8.71 -10.46
C VAL A 73 3.66 7.75 -9.28
N LEU A 74 2.62 6.93 -9.18
CA LEU A 74 2.46 5.96 -8.09
C LEU A 74 3.42 4.77 -8.22
N GLY A 75 3.72 4.32 -9.44
CA GLY A 75 4.62 3.20 -9.69
C GLY A 75 4.24 1.96 -8.87
N ASP A 76 5.19 1.42 -8.12
CA ASP A 76 5.02 0.20 -7.30
C ASP A 76 4.02 0.35 -6.14
N TYR A 77 3.60 1.58 -5.82
CA TYR A 77 2.61 1.86 -4.78
C TYR A 77 1.17 1.78 -5.30
N TYR A 78 0.95 1.61 -6.60
CA TYR A 78 -0.38 1.40 -7.17
C TYR A 78 -0.82 -0.07 -7.01
N TYR A 79 -1.78 -0.30 -6.11
CA TYR A 79 -2.33 -1.63 -5.89
C TYR A 79 -3.50 -1.92 -6.84
N TYR A 80 -3.30 -2.90 -7.71
CA TYR A 80 -4.31 -3.40 -8.63
C TYR A 80 -4.44 -4.92 -8.52
N ASP A 81 -5.68 -5.41 -8.48
CA ASP A 81 -5.97 -6.84 -8.40
C ASP A 81 -7.07 -7.25 -9.39
N SER A 82 -6.66 -8.00 -10.42
CA SER A 82 -7.55 -8.53 -11.47
C SER A 82 -8.23 -9.85 -11.12
N THR A 83 -8.07 -10.34 -9.89
CA THR A 83 -8.69 -11.60 -9.44
C THR A 83 -10.22 -11.53 -9.59
N PRO A 84 -10.89 -12.60 -10.05
CA PRO A 84 -12.35 -12.62 -10.15
C PRO A 84 -13.02 -12.23 -8.84
N THR A 85 -14.03 -11.36 -8.91
CA THR A 85 -14.60 -10.66 -7.76
C THR A 85 -14.98 -11.57 -6.60
N LEU A 86 -15.63 -12.71 -6.87
CA LEU A 86 -16.05 -13.65 -5.84
C LEU A 86 -14.86 -14.36 -5.18
N TYR A 87 -13.81 -14.64 -5.95
CA TYR A 87 -12.58 -15.21 -5.40
C TYR A 87 -11.82 -14.17 -4.58
N ALA A 88 -11.69 -12.93 -5.05
CA ALA A 88 -11.11 -11.84 -4.27
C ALA A 88 -11.87 -11.64 -2.95
N LEU A 89 -13.21 -11.69 -3.00
CA LEU A 89 -14.07 -11.61 -1.83
C LEU A 89 -13.77 -12.73 -0.84
N TRP A 90 -13.74 -13.98 -1.32
CA TRP A 90 -13.40 -15.14 -0.51
C TRP A 90 -11.99 -15.02 0.11
N ARG A 91 -11.00 -14.62 -0.69
CA ARG A 91 -9.61 -14.40 -0.24
C ARG A 91 -9.54 -13.36 0.86
N SER A 92 -10.12 -12.17 0.65
CA SER A 92 -10.13 -11.11 1.67
C SER A 92 -10.86 -11.58 2.94
N PHE A 93 -12.01 -12.24 2.81
CA PHE A 93 -12.73 -12.78 3.96
C PHE A 93 -11.94 -13.83 4.75
N THR A 94 -11.09 -14.61 4.11
CA THR A 94 -10.33 -15.70 4.76
C THR A 94 -8.97 -15.26 5.28
N GLN A 95 -8.32 -14.31 4.60
CA GLN A 95 -6.97 -13.85 4.90
C GLN A 95 -6.91 -12.51 5.66
N CYS A 96 -8.00 -11.73 5.69
CA CYS A 96 -8.07 -10.46 6.42
C CYS A 96 -8.88 -10.60 7.71
N LYS A 97 -8.40 -11.43 8.66
CA LYS A 97 -9.13 -11.73 9.90
C LYS A 97 -8.80 -10.78 11.03
N PHE A 98 -7.52 -10.52 11.24
CA PHE A 98 -7.06 -9.62 12.29
C PHE A 98 -5.72 -8.97 11.93
N ILE A 99 -5.33 -8.01 12.75
CA ILE A 99 -4.02 -7.37 12.77
C ILE A 99 -3.46 -7.44 14.18
N GLU A 100 -2.14 -7.28 14.31
CA GLU A 100 -1.49 -7.25 15.62
C GLU A 100 -1.94 -6.05 16.47
N SER A 101 -1.92 -6.25 17.78
CA SER A 101 -2.24 -5.19 18.76
C SER A 101 -1.14 -4.14 18.86
N THR A 102 0.07 -4.42 18.39
CA THR A 102 1.25 -3.55 18.46
C THR A 102 1.91 -3.41 17.09
N GLY A 103 2.61 -2.29 16.87
CA GLY A 103 3.31 -1.95 15.63
C GLY A 103 2.69 -0.77 14.87
N ASP A 104 3.52 -0.09 14.07
CA ASP A 104 3.15 1.13 13.34
C ASP A 104 2.64 0.87 11.92
N ILE A 105 3.20 -0.14 11.26
CA ILE A 105 2.82 -0.60 9.92
C ILE A 105 2.49 -2.08 10.02
N LEU A 106 1.22 -2.41 9.78
CA LEU A 106 0.65 -3.71 10.02
C LEU A 106 0.12 -4.31 8.72
N PHE A 107 0.03 -5.64 8.67
CA PHE A 107 -0.63 -6.36 7.58
C PHE A 107 -1.65 -7.33 8.17
N TYR A 108 -2.68 -7.61 7.39
CA TYR A 108 -3.70 -8.59 7.74
C TYR A 108 -3.12 -10.00 7.91
N LYS A 109 -3.69 -10.72 8.87
CA LYS A 109 -3.42 -12.14 9.15
C LYS A 109 -4.66 -13.00 9.00
N ASP A 110 -4.45 -14.25 8.57
CA ASP A 110 -5.48 -15.29 8.59
C ASP A 110 -5.71 -15.87 9.99
N MET A 111 -6.66 -16.79 10.16
CA MET A 111 -6.95 -17.42 11.45
C MET A 111 -5.77 -18.22 12.03
N GLN A 112 -4.79 -18.58 11.20
CA GLN A 112 -3.57 -19.27 11.60
C GLN A 112 -2.43 -18.30 11.94
N GLY A 113 -2.67 -16.99 11.90
CA GLY A 113 -1.68 -15.95 12.20
C GLY A 113 -0.68 -15.68 11.07
N ARG A 114 -0.93 -16.18 9.85
CA ARG A 114 -0.04 -15.99 8.70
C ARG A 114 -0.38 -14.69 7.97
N ALA A 115 0.63 -13.90 7.64
CA ALA A 115 0.51 -12.69 6.84
C ALA A 115 1.10 -12.91 5.45
N VAL A 116 0.49 -12.31 4.42
CA VAL A 116 1.02 -12.36 3.04
C VAL A 116 2.23 -11.44 2.88
N ARG A 117 2.24 -10.30 3.57
CA ARG A 117 3.37 -9.37 3.64
C ARG A 117 3.68 -9.02 5.09
N GLN A 118 4.92 -8.67 5.34
CA GLN A 118 5.38 -8.17 6.63
C GLN A 118 6.28 -6.96 6.39
N CYS A 119 6.25 -5.99 7.30
CA CYS A 119 7.22 -4.90 7.28
C CYS A 119 8.58 -5.47 7.65
N GLN A 120 9.61 -5.23 6.83
CA GLN A 120 10.98 -5.49 7.27
C GLN A 120 11.26 -4.57 8.46
N GLN A 121 11.70 -5.15 9.56
CA GLN A 121 12.32 -4.36 10.62
C GLN A 121 13.66 -3.90 10.10
N ALA A 122 13.94 -2.60 10.17
CA ALA A 122 15.29 -2.12 9.94
C ALA A 122 16.17 -2.76 11.01
N GLU A 123 17.04 -3.69 10.63
CA GLU A 123 18.17 -4.03 11.47
C GLU A 123 18.96 -2.73 11.65
N GLU A 124 19.04 -2.24 12.89
CA GLU A 124 19.99 -1.19 13.27
C GLU A 124 21.39 -1.77 13.04
N THR A 125 21.88 -1.64 11.80
CA THR A 125 23.29 -1.82 11.50
C THR A 125 23.99 -0.63 12.11
N VAL A 126 24.48 -0.81 13.34
CA VAL A 126 25.43 0.11 13.97
C VAL A 126 26.63 0.19 13.03
N ALA A 127 26.70 1.27 12.24
CA ALA A 127 27.87 1.54 11.42
C ALA A 127 29.09 1.56 12.34
N PRO A 128 30.18 0.84 12.01
CA PRO A 128 31.39 0.89 12.82
C PRO A 128 31.88 2.34 12.80
N VAL A 129 32.02 2.90 14.00
CA VAL A 129 32.63 4.21 14.24
C VAL A 129 33.99 4.19 13.55
N LEU A 130 34.15 5.03 12.52
CA LEU A 130 35.44 5.27 11.90
C LEU A 130 36.37 5.79 13.00
N GLN A 131 37.40 5.01 13.34
CA GLN A 131 38.48 5.50 14.20
C GLN A 131 39.20 6.59 13.41
N ASP A 132 39.27 7.79 13.98
CA ASP A 132 40.07 8.88 13.45
C ASP A 132 41.52 8.40 13.28
N GLU A 133 41.95 8.18 12.03
CA GLU A 133 43.37 8.05 11.72
C GLU A 133 44.04 9.40 12.00
N LYS A 134 44.91 9.41 13.02
CA LYS A 134 45.86 10.50 13.24
C LYS A 134 46.73 10.64 12.00
N ILE A 135 46.59 11.75 11.29
CA ILE A 135 47.56 12.21 10.30
C ILE A 135 48.75 12.77 11.09
N ASP A 136 49.86 12.02 11.12
CA ASP A 136 51.15 12.55 11.55
C ASP A 136 51.69 13.48 10.46
N VAL A 137 51.63 14.79 10.72
CA VAL A 137 52.25 15.81 9.87
C VAL A 137 53.76 15.75 10.13
N LEU A 138 54.50 15.25 9.14
CA LEU A 138 55.95 15.35 9.06
C LEU A 138 56.36 16.84 9.15
N SER A 139 57.29 17.13 10.06
CA SER A 139 58.02 18.40 10.09
C SER A 139 59.13 18.32 9.06
N ASP A 140 59.07 19.19 8.06
CA ASP A 140 60.18 19.42 7.13
C ASP A 140 61.18 20.39 7.80
N ASP A 141 62.36 19.88 8.12
CA ASP A 141 63.58 20.67 8.31
C ASP A 141 64.19 20.93 6.91
N ASP A 142 64.24 22.21 6.49
CA ASP A 142 65.35 22.89 5.78
C ASP A 142 64.98 24.34 5.41
#